data_AF-A0A976L2P2-F1
#
_entry.id   AF-A0A976L2P2-F1
#
_cell.length_a   1.000
_cell.length_b   1.000
_cell.length_c   1.000
_cell.angle_alpha   90.00
_cell.angle_beta   90.00
_cell.angle_gamma   90.00
#
_symmetry.space_group_name_H-M   'P 1'
#
loop_
_entity.id
_entity.type
_entity.pdbx_description
1 polymer ?
#
loop_
_entity_poly.entity_id
_entity_poly.type
_entity_poly.pdbx_seq_one_letter_code
_entity_poly.pdbx_strand_id
1 'polypeptide(L)'
;MTNNKGLYIIIIVLVLAVIGGGLFFFLSNKGTQEKTGASQPAAVSPSTAAQAPVADKTMVDCGTAKDPGCFTNRMNECLPVTTKMTGSDDKTAIEITILGVENEKCHFQRKINNVTDLNCYFPKGTLNMDTFNQMFGNDKGLQKVVDDACKFPTGSSGW
;
A
#
# COMPACT_ATOMS: atom_id res chain seq x y z
N MET A 1 46.52 -17.71 10.41
CA MET A 1 45.75 -18.16 9.23
C MET A 1 44.43 -18.70 9.75
N THR A 2 43.38 -17.87 9.74
CA THR A 2 42.08 -18.23 10.31
C THR A 2 41.41 -19.26 9.40
N ASN A 3 40.92 -20.36 9.99
CA ASN A 3 40.35 -21.48 9.26
C ASN A 3 39.00 -21.11 8.62
N ASN A 4 39.04 -20.70 7.36
CA ASN A 4 37.87 -20.30 6.54
C ASN A 4 36.87 -21.44 6.28
N LYS A 5 37.16 -22.66 6.73
CA LYS A 5 36.30 -23.85 6.56
C LYS A 5 34.97 -23.71 7.30
N GLY A 6 34.96 -23.09 8.48
CA GLY A 6 33.74 -22.89 9.27
C GLY A 6 32.76 -21.92 8.60
N LEU A 7 33.28 -20.82 8.05
CA LEU A 7 32.49 -19.83 7.33
C LEU A 7 31.82 -20.42 6.08
N TYR A 8 32.54 -21.27 5.34
CA TYR A 8 32.00 -21.93 4.15
C TYR A 8 30.84 -22.87 4.46
N ILE A 9 30.92 -23.63 5.57
CA ILE A 9 29.83 -24.53 5.99
C ILE A 9 28.58 -23.72 6.33
N ILE A 10 28.71 -22.59 7.03
CA ILE A 10 27.59 -21.72 7.39
C ILE A 10 26.91 -21.14 6.13
N ILE A 11 27.70 -20.68 5.16
CA ILE A 11 27.17 -20.13 3.90
C ILE A 11 26.41 -21.22 3.11
N ILE A 12 26.94 -22.43 3.03
CA ILE A 12 26.28 -23.55 2.34
C ILE A 12 24.93 -23.90 2.98
N VAL A 13 24.87 -23.95 4.32
CA VAL A 13 23.62 -24.24 5.05
C VAL A 13 22.57 -23.14 4.82
N LEU A 14 22.98 -21.87 4.81
CA LEU A 14 22.07 -20.75 4.54
C LEU A 14 21.49 -20.80 3.12
N VAL A 15 22.31 -21.11 2.12
CA VAL A 15 21.86 -21.22 0.73
C VAL A 15 20.88 -22.39 0.56
N LEU A 16 21.14 -23.54 1.18
CA LEU A 16 20.23 -24.69 1.14
C LEU A 16 18.89 -24.42 1.84
N ALA A 17 18.88 -23.67 2.94
CA ALA A 17 17.65 -23.29 3.65
C ALA A 17 16.76 -22.35 2.81
N VAL A 18 17.36 -21.41 2.06
CA VAL A 18 16.61 -20.49 1.18
C VAL A 18 16.02 -21.22 -0.03
N ILE A 19 16.79 -22.13 -0.65
CA ILE A 19 16.31 -22.92 -1.79
C ILE A 19 15.24 -23.92 -1.35
N GLY A 20 15.45 -24.62 -0.23
CA GLY A 20 14.49 -25.57 0.33
C GLY A 20 13.20 -24.92 0.85
N GLY A 21 13.33 -23.80 1.59
CA GLY A 21 12.19 -23.04 2.12
C GLY A 21 11.41 -22.30 1.05
N GLY A 22 12.10 -21.77 0.02
CA GLY A 22 11.46 -21.13 -1.13
C GLY A 22 10.62 -22.11 -1.96
N LEU A 23 11.16 -23.29 -2.27
CA LEU A 23 10.42 -24.33 -3.03
C LEU A 23 9.21 -24.89 -2.25
N PHE A 24 9.30 -25.00 -0.92
CA PHE A 24 8.20 -25.49 -0.08
C PHE A 24 6.99 -24.53 -0.06
N PHE A 25 7.25 -23.21 -0.13
CA PHE A 25 6.19 -22.19 -0.19
C PHE A 25 5.48 -22.13 -1.55
N PHE A 26 6.17 -22.46 -2.66
CA PHE A 26 5.55 -22.46 -4.00
C PHE A 26 4.71 -23.72 -4.31
N LEU A 27 4.94 -24.85 -3.63
CA LEU A 27 4.20 -26.09 -3.86
C LEU A 27 2.96 -26.28 -2.95
N SER A 28 2.81 -25.48 -1.89
CA SER A 28 1.74 -25.66 -0.90
C SER A 28 0.44 -24.88 -1.19
N ASN A 29 0.32 -24.20 -2.34
CA ASN A 29 -0.89 -23.45 -2.72
C ASN A 29 -1.75 -24.13 -3.81
N LYS A 30 -1.84 -25.45 -3.80
CA LYS A 30 -2.78 -26.21 -4.64
C LYS A 30 -3.76 -27.02 -3.79
N GLY A 31 -4.61 -26.29 -3.07
CA GLY A 31 -5.81 -26.84 -2.43
C GLY A 31 -6.94 -27.02 -3.45
N THR A 32 -7.03 -28.23 -3.99
CA THR A 32 -8.24 -29.04 -4.25
C THR A 32 -9.54 -28.34 -4.65
N GLN A 33 -9.86 -28.37 -5.95
CA GLN A 33 -11.25 -28.44 -6.41
C GLN A 33 -11.75 -29.88 -6.22
N GLU A 34 -12.64 -30.11 -5.25
CA GLU A 34 -13.52 -31.27 -5.27
C GLU A 34 -14.72 -30.99 -6.18
N LYS A 35 -14.83 -31.77 -7.26
CA LYS A 35 -16.08 -32.03 -7.96
C LYS A 35 -16.55 -33.41 -7.51
N THR A 36 -17.76 -33.54 -6.96
CA THR A 36 -18.69 -34.65 -7.24
C THR A 36 -20.09 -34.29 -6.72
N GLY A 37 -21.06 -34.36 -7.62
CA GLY A 37 -22.49 -34.19 -7.36
C GLY A 37 -23.24 -34.18 -8.69
N ALA A 38 -23.73 -35.34 -9.11
CA ALA A 38 -24.37 -35.58 -10.39
C ALA A 38 -25.90 -35.33 -10.36
N SER A 39 -26.44 -34.92 -11.52
CA SER A 39 -27.84 -35.03 -12.01
C SER A 39 -28.87 -34.05 -11.42
N GLN A 40 -29.76 -33.34 -12.15
CA GLN A 40 -30.13 -33.17 -13.58
C GLN A 40 -31.08 -31.91 -13.65
N PRO A 41 -31.74 -31.54 -14.77
CA PRO A 41 -31.61 -30.24 -15.45
C PRO A 41 -32.80 -29.26 -15.28
N ALA A 42 -32.56 -27.95 -15.45
CA ALA A 42 -33.38 -27.05 -16.30
C ALA A 42 -32.97 -25.57 -16.15
N ALA A 43 -33.17 -24.86 -17.26
CA ALA A 43 -33.21 -23.40 -17.46
C ALA A 43 -31.89 -22.65 -17.71
N VAL A 44 -31.95 -21.87 -18.79
CA VAL A 44 -30.88 -21.22 -19.55
C VAL A 44 -30.80 -19.74 -19.16
N SER A 45 -29.56 -19.23 -19.05
CA SER A 45 -29.11 -17.82 -19.20
C SER A 45 -29.46 -16.74 -18.16
N PRO A 46 -28.63 -15.66 -18.02
CA PRO A 46 -27.23 -15.50 -18.43
C PRO A 46 -26.27 -15.16 -17.28
N SER A 47 -25.00 -15.37 -17.59
CA SER A 47 -23.78 -15.05 -16.85
C SER A 47 -23.83 -13.75 -16.04
N THR A 48 -23.80 -13.86 -14.71
CA THR A 48 -23.24 -12.80 -13.85
C THR A 48 -21.75 -13.10 -13.72
N ALA A 49 -20.94 -12.44 -14.55
CA ALA A 49 -19.52 -12.31 -14.28
C ALA A 49 -19.38 -11.83 -12.83
N ALA A 50 -18.66 -12.59 -12.01
CA ALA A 50 -18.27 -12.17 -10.67
C ALA A 50 -17.54 -10.84 -10.82
N GLN A 51 -18.23 -9.74 -10.53
CA GLN A 51 -17.64 -8.42 -10.47
C GLN A 51 -16.62 -8.47 -9.34
N ALA A 52 -15.36 -8.17 -9.66
CA ALA A 52 -14.40 -7.77 -8.64
C ALA A 52 -15.05 -6.70 -7.75
N PRO A 53 -14.75 -6.65 -6.44
CA PRO A 53 -15.38 -5.67 -5.56
C PRO A 53 -15.14 -4.29 -6.17
N VAL A 54 -16.23 -3.60 -6.49
CA VAL A 54 -16.15 -2.21 -6.91
C VAL A 54 -15.56 -1.50 -5.71
N ALA A 55 -14.29 -1.06 -5.82
CA ALA A 55 -13.63 -0.30 -4.77
C ALA A 55 -14.58 0.81 -4.32
N ASP A 56 -14.95 0.80 -3.05
CA ASP A 56 -15.87 1.78 -2.46
C ASP A 56 -15.30 3.17 -2.72
N LYS A 57 -15.91 3.89 -3.67
CA LYS A 57 -15.45 5.21 -4.13
C LYS A 57 -15.89 6.34 -3.20
N THR A 58 -16.58 6.02 -2.10
CA THR A 58 -17.10 7.02 -1.19
C THR A 58 -15.95 7.67 -0.44
N MET A 59 -15.81 9.00 -0.58
CA MET A 59 -14.84 9.77 0.18
C MET A 59 -15.26 9.81 1.65
N VAL A 60 -14.43 9.26 2.53
CA VAL A 60 -14.67 9.25 3.99
C VAL A 60 -13.82 10.33 4.66
N ASP A 61 -14.44 11.17 5.49
CA ASP A 61 -13.70 12.13 6.33
C ASP A 61 -13.35 11.48 7.68
N CYS A 62 -12.08 11.15 7.86
CA CYS A 62 -11.57 10.57 9.10
C CYS A 62 -11.15 11.63 10.14
N GLY A 63 -11.18 12.93 9.82
CA GLY A 63 -10.89 14.00 10.78
C GLY A 63 -11.99 14.20 11.83
N THR A 64 -13.21 13.75 11.52
CA THR A 64 -14.36 13.73 12.44
C THR A 64 -14.66 12.34 13.01
N ALA A 65 -13.90 11.33 12.58
CA ALA A 65 -14.20 9.94 12.90
C ALA A 65 -13.87 9.63 14.36
N LYS A 66 -14.80 8.94 15.04
CA LYS A 66 -14.60 8.38 16.38
C LYS A 66 -13.61 7.21 16.40
N ASP A 67 -13.19 6.74 15.22
CA ASP A 67 -12.32 5.58 15.04
C ASP A 67 -10.87 6.04 14.77
N PRO A 68 -9.93 5.78 15.70
CA PRO A 68 -8.52 6.13 15.53
C PRO A 68 -7.85 5.38 14.37
N GLY A 69 -8.43 4.26 13.90
CA GLY A 69 -7.92 3.48 12.77
C GLY A 69 -8.44 3.93 11.40
N CYS A 70 -9.43 4.83 11.35
CA CYS A 70 -10.16 5.19 10.13
C CYS A 70 -9.23 5.54 8.96
N PHE A 71 -8.30 6.47 9.19
CA PHE A 71 -7.41 6.95 8.13
C PHE A 71 -6.41 5.88 7.70
N THR A 72 -5.77 5.22 8.66
CA THR A 72 -4.73 4.21 8.39
C THR A 72 -5.28 3.00 7.63
N ASN A 73 -6.47 2.52 8.00
CA ASN A 73 -7.12 1.39 7.34
C ASN A 73 -7.41 1.71 5.88
N ARG A 74 -8.03 2.88 5.62
CA ARG A 74 -8.33 3.30 4.24
C ARG A 74 -7.08 3.62 3.44
N MET A 75 -6.05 4.18 4.07
CA MET A 75 -4.76 4.43 3.43
C MET A 75 -4.08 3.14 2.96
N ASN A 76 -4.00 2.13 3.82
CA ASN A 76 -3.36 0.86 3.48
C ASN A 76 -4.09 0.13 2.33
N GLU A 77 -5.41 0.31 2.24
CA GLU A 77 -6.23 -0.26 1.16
C GLU A 77 -6.32 0.65 -0.07
N CYS A 78 -5.71 1.84 -0.02
CA CYS A 78 -5.86 2.88 -1.02
C CYS A 78 -7.34 3.18 -1.34
N LEU A 79 -8.15 3.32 -0.30
CA LEU A 79 -9.54 3.73 -0.40
C LEU A 79 -9.66 5.25 -0.24
N PRO A 80 -10.67 5.87 -0.87
CA PRO A 80 -10.88 7.30 -0.73
C PRO A 80 -11.06 7.73 0.73
N VAL A 81 -10.21 8.64 1.17
CA VAL A 81 -10.24 9.19 2.52
C VAL A 81 -9.67 10.60 2.55
N THR A 82 -10.23 11.45 3.41
CA THR A 82 -9.70 12.78 3.71
C THR A 82 -9.52 12.96 5.20
N THR A 83 -8.54 13.76 5.60
CA THR A 83 -8.36 14.25 6.96
C THR A 83 -7.74 15.64 6.95
N LYS A 84 -8.05 16.42 7.97
CA LYS A 84 -7.55 17.78 8.13
C LYS A 84 -6.84 17.92 9.47
N MET A 85 -5.74 18.65 9.46
CA MET A 85 -4.98 18.97 10.65
C MET A 85 -4.45 20.40 10.57
N THR A 86 -4.22 20.99 11.73
CA THR A 86 -3.56 22.30 11.85
C THR A 86 -2.10 22.05 12.20
N GLY A 87 -1.19 22.75 11.51
CA GLY A 87 0.23 22.74 11.82
C GLY A 87 0.52 23.28 13.21
N SER A 88 1.73 23.04 13.70
CA SER A 88 2.18 23.50 15.03
C SER A 88 2.24 25.02 15.20
N ASP A 89 2.11 25.77 14.10
CA ASP A 89 2.04 27.23 14.08
C ASP A 89 0.61 27.78 14.25
N ASP A 90 -0.38 26.90 14.44
CA ASP A 90 -1.81 27.18 14.54
C ASP A 90 -2.41 27.92 13.33
N LYS A 91 -1.66 28.02 12.23
CA LYS A 91 -2.02 28.82 11.04
C LYS A 91 -2.02 28.00 9.77
N THR A 92 -1.16 26.98 9.70
CA THR A 92 -1.02 26.15 8.51
C THR A 92 -2.11 25.09 8.49
N ALA A 93 -3.04 25.20 7.56
CA ALA A 93 -4.06 24.18 7.33
C ALA A 93 -3.51 23.09 6.41
N ILE A 94 -3.43 21.85 6.90
CA ILE A 94 -2.96 20.70 6.13
C ILE A 94 -4.17 19.79 5.87
N GLU A 95 -4.49 19.59 4.59
CA GLU A 95 -5.49 18.62 4.16
C GLU A 95 -4.77 17.47 3.45
N ILE A 96 -5.08 16.25 3.89
CA ILE A 96 -4.53 15.03 3.32
C ILE A 96 -5.67 14.27 2.67
N THR A 97 -5.48 13.82 1.44
CA THR A 97 -6.50 13.08 0.70
C THR A 97 -5.87 11.91 -0.03
N ILE A 98 -6.51 10.75 0.09
CA ILE A 98 -6.27 9.61 -0.80
C ILE A 98 -7.48 9.56 -1.71
N LEU A 99 -7.26 9.66 -3.02
CA LEU A 99 -8.35 9.67 -4.01
C LEU A 99 -8.73 8.26 -4.46
N GLY A 100 -7.89 7.28 -4.14
CA GLY A 100 -8.05 5.89 -4.52
C GLY A 100 -6.99 5.45 -5.53
N VAL A 101 -7.29 4.36 -6.25
CA VAL A 101 -6.38 3.82 -7.25
C VAL A 101 -6.55 4.56 -8.60
N GLU A 102 -5.48 5.16 -9.10
CA GLU A 102 -5.37 5.76 -10.43
C GLU A 102 -4.17 5.15 -11.15
N ASN A 103 -4.36 4.62 -12.37
CA ASN A 103 -3.29 3.99 -13.16
C ASN A 103 -2.50 2.92 -12.36
N GLU A 104 -3.22 2.05 -11.65
CA GLU A 104 -2.67 1.00 -10.77
C GLU A 104 -1.86 1.48 -9.56
N LYS A 105 -1.76 2.79 -9.35
CA LYS A 105 -1.05 3.42 -8.23
C LYS A 105 -2.03 4.06 -7.27
N CYS A 106 -1.62 4.20 -6.01
CA CYS A 106 -2.39 4.91 -5.02
C CYS A 106 -2.19 6.41 -5.15
N HIS A 107 -3.28 7.13 -5.41
CA HIS A 107 -3.27 8.57 -5.61
C HIS A 107 -3.41 9.29 -4.27
N PHE A 108 -2.31 9.88 -3.83
CA PHE A 108 -2.21 10.67 -2.61
C PHE A 108 -2.04 12.15 -2.94
N GLN A 109 -2.75 13.01 -2.20
CA GLN A 109 -2.59 14.45 -2.27
C GLN A 109 -2.44 15.05 -0.88
N ARG A 110 -1.55 16.05 -0.78
CA ARG A 110 -1.47 16.95 0.37
C ARG A 110 -1.72 18.36 -0.12
N LYS A 111 -2.58 19.10 0.58
CA LYS A 111 -2.73 20.54 0.41
C LYS A 111 -2.24 21.26 1.66
N ILE A 112 -1.58 22.39 1.45
CA ILE A 112 -1.19 23.34 2.47
C ILE A 112 -1.93 24.64 2.18
N ASN A 113 -2.72 25.13 3.13
CA ASN A 113 -3.54 26.34 2.99
C ASN A 113 -4.41 26.32 1.72
N ASN A 114 -5.05 25.18 1.45
CA ASN A 114 -5.87 24.89 0.26
C ASN A 114 -5.13 24.85 -1.09
N VAL A 115 -3.79 24.96 -1.10
CA VAL A 115 -2.96 24.81 -2.30
C VAL A 115 -2.39 23.41 -2.34
N THR A 116 -2.54 22.69 -3.46
CA THR A 116 -1.91 21.38 -3.65
C THR A 116 -0.40 21.50 -3.58
N ASP A 117 0.17 20.87 -2.57
CA ASP A 117 1.59 20.90 -2.24
C ASP A 117 2.27 19.59 -2.66
N LEU A 118 1.61 18.45 -2.43
CA LEU A 118 2.04 17.15 -2.94
C LEU A 118 0.94 16.50 -3.77
N ASN A 119 1.34 15.92 -4.90
CA ASN A 119 0.50 15.07 -5.73
C ASN A 119 1.30 13.82 -6.12
N CYS A 120 0.97 12.69 -5.50
CA CYS A 120 1.79 11.48 -5.52
C CYS A 120 1.03 10.25 -6.02
N TYR A 121 1.76 9.36 -6.67
CA TYR A 121 1.25 8.11 -7.23
C TYR A 121 2.12 6.96 -6.72
N PHE A 122 1.74 6.39 -5.58
CA PHE A 122 2.50 5.33 -4.91
C PHE A 122 2.18 3.95 -5.51
N PRO A 123 3.17 3.10 -5.81
CA PRO A 123 2.90 1.70 -6.09
C PRO A 123 2.10 1.03 -4.95
N LYS A 124 1.24 0.07 -5.26
CA LYS A 124 0.46 -0.65 -4.24
C LYS A 124 1.37 -1.22 -3.14
N GLY A 125 0.97 -1.05 -1.88
CA GLY A 125 1.72 -1.50 -0.72
C GLY A 125 2.88 -0.60 -0.27
N THR A 126 3.22 0.45 -1.05
CA THR A 126 4.30 1.39 -0.66
C THR A 126 3.79 2.58 0.15
N LEU A 127 2.53 2.96 0.00
CA LEU A 127 1.88 3.96 0.86
C LEU A 127 1.46 3.31 2.18
N ASN A 128 2.30 3.48 3.20
CA ASN A 128 2.08 3.01 4.56
C ASN A 128 2.49 4.11 5.56
N MET A 129 2.38 3.85 6.86
CA MET A 129 2.66 4.86 7.88
C MET A 129 4.13 5.35 7.88
N ASP A 130 5.10 4.53 7.51
CA ASP A 130 6.51 4.96 7.44
C ASP A 130 6.75 5.87 6.23
N THR A 131 6.26 5.50 5.05
CA THR A 131 6.31 6.37 3.86
C THR A 131 5.53 7.66 4.10
N PHE A 132 4.39 7.58 4.79
CA PHE A 132 3.62 8.74 5.21
C PHE A 132 4.43 9.66 6.13
N ASN A 133 5.07 9.13 7.17
CA ASN A 133 5.93 9.91 8.06
C ASN A 133 7.11 10.57 7.33
N GLN A 134 7.72 9.88 6.36
CA GLN A 134 8.77 10.43 5.49
C GLN A 134 8.27 11.66 4.72
N MET A 135 7.03 11.66 4.19
CA MET A 135 6.47 12.82 3.49
C MET A 135 6.33 14.08 4.37
N PHE A 136 6.36 13.92 5.69
CA PHE A 136 6.36 15.02 6.66
C PHE A 136 7.76 15.36 7.18
N GLY A 137 8.83 14.87 6.53
CA GLY A 137 10.21 15.17 6.89
C GLY A 137 10.79 14.31 8.01
N ASN A 138 10.06 13.29 8.46
CA ASN A 138 10.58 12.34 9.45
C ASN A 138 11.35 11.24 8.72
N ASP A 139 12.68 11.27 8.79
CA ASP A 139 13.51 10.31 8.09
C ASP A 139 13.21 8.85 8.50
N LYS A 140 12.87 8.04 7.50
CA LYS A 140 12.64 6.59 7.58
C LYS A 140 13.54 5.83 6.59
N GLY A 141 14.46 6.50 5.90
CA GLY A 141 15.22 5.93 4.79
C GLY A 141 14.37 5.63 3.55
N LEU A 142 13.19 6.24 3.43
CA LEU A 142 12.22 6.00 2.35
C LEU A 142 12.12 7.17 1.37
N GLN A 143 13.03 8.15 1.44
CA GLN A 143 12.98 9.36 0.61
C GLN A 143 12.87 9.04 -0.88
N LYS A 144 13.61 8.04 -1.37
CA LYS A 144 13.52 7.60 -2.77
C LYS A 144 12.11 7.15 -3.17
N VAL A 145 11.39 6.46 -2.28
CA VAL A 145 10.01 6.02 -2.55
C VAL A 145 9.09 7.23 -2.67
N VAL A 146 9.29 8.24 -1.84
CA VAL A 146 8.55 9.51 -1.90
C VAL A 146 8.89 10.27 -3.19
N ASP A 147 10.18 10.41 -3.51
CA ASP A 147 10.64 11.13 -4.71
C ASP A 147 10.17 10.50 -6.01
N ASP A 148 10.21 9.16 -6.10
CA ASP A 148 9.75 8.43 -7.29
C ASP A 148 8.22 8.50 -7.46
N ALA A 149 7.47 8.71 -6.37
CA ALA A 149 6.01 8.75 -6.38
C ALA A 149 5.44 10.16 -6.55
N CYS A 150 6.10 11.19 -6.00
CA CYS A 150 5.56 12.53 -5.85
C CYS A 150 6.02 13.49 -6.94
N LYS A 151 5.07 14.25 -7.49
CA LYS A 151 5.37 15.44 -8.29
C LYS A 151 5.48 16.63 -7.35
N PHE A 152 6.71 17.08 -7.11
CA PHE A 152 6.96 18.31 -6.37
C PHE A 152 6.76 19.53 -7.29
N PRO A 153 6.15 20.63 -6.80
CA PRO A 153 6.16 21.88 -7.52
C PRO A 153 7.61 22.31 -7.80
N THR A 154 7.87 22.78 -9.02
CA THR A 154 9.21 23.23 -9.43
C THR A 154 9.70 24.31 -8.46
N GLY A 155 10.73 23.99 -7.67
CA GLY A 155 11.32 24.89 -6.67
C GLY A 155 11.20 24.44 -5.21
N SER A 156 10.39 23.41 -4.91
CA SER A 156 10.47 22.74 -3.60
C SER A 156 11.52 21.63 -3.69
N SER A 157 12.76 21.92 -3.28
CA SER A 157 13.70 20.87 -2.91
C SER A 157 13.02 20.03 -1.82
N GLY A 158 12.98 18.71 -2.01
CA GLY A 158 12.57 17.77 -0.98
C GLY A 158 13.23 18.17 0.34
N TRP A 159 12.40 18.31 1.37
CA TRP A 159 12.81 18.71 2.71
C TRP A 159 13.67 17.63 3.34
#